data_AF-A0A8T1WY41-F1
#
_entry.id   AF-A0A8T1WY41-F1
#
_cell.length_a   1.000
_cell.length_b   1.000
_cell.length_c   1.000
_cell.angle_alpha   90.00
_cell.angle_beta   90.00
_cell.angle_gamma   90.00
#
_symmetry.space_group_name_H-M   'P 1'
#
loop_
_entity.id
_entity.type
_entity.pdbx_description
1 polymer ?
#
loop_
_entity_poly.entity_id
_entity_poly.type
_entity_poly.pdbx_seq_one_letter_code
_entity_poly.pdbx_strand_id
1 'polypeptide(L)'
;MASATSAAATADGHRPTPSPAPRGEPYRNHSSLDRRNLDNTGVNYNHVSYSDSWAADMQNYRTAKSTLPWLQEQHQQPVKYVTRYEKSREEREYDIVLGRYRENDKESRLQEREAIQRKHNLENSRANQLRTLQRFNMINNQPMYPGAMDPKEKQKQHPNLRKSGAEYNIVTNVPLGGAESHCPAPPGTDSRRPVREFNILTNQYHDRHEDRFEREATQAKQQAAQKFLKTRAFDPIRSIYNDEDREKEFQIRRQKEEQEHGKDRVFKLPPREQFSEGRVYNILNQRVINSSKLAAMNVKDQRALNKMQKAAFEKRMREEGEAIKNRETDRCLNRFAHERHTESQLHGYDVLSNQSYAGREAKHIAPARTHAPLSGWQTIESGLLVSNKVAQNVPSTAAAVSSNQTDAATPQAGRKDLDTRGSNILTVDQSSGAAPQSPQAIVRTGGFHA
;
A
#
# COMPACT_ATOMS: atom_id res chain seq x y z
N MET A 1 -69.46 45.19 -2.07
CA MET A 1 -70.75 44.48 -2.16
C MET A 1 -70.49 42.98 -2.19
N ALA A 2 -71.36 42.19 -1.57
CA ALA A 2 -71.46 40.72 -1.60
C ALA A 2 -70.27 39.89 -1.06
N SER A 3 -70.62 38.84 -0.31
CA SER A 3 -69.73 37.89 0.38
C SER A 3 -70.00 36.45 -0.11
N ALA A 4 -68.98 35.59 -0.12
CA ALA A 4 -69.02 34.13 0.17
C ALA A 4 -67.59 33.56 0.02
N THR A 5 -66.90 32.83 0.92
CA THR A 5 -67.16 31.72 1.89
C THR A 5 -67.18 30.29 1.33
N SER A 6 -66.00 29.62 1.32
CA SER A 6 -65.71 28.26 1.86
C SER A 6 -64.21 27.96 1.63
N ALA A 7 -63.35 27.59 2.60
CA ALA A 7 -63.29 26.33 3.36
C ALA A 7 -63.27 25.07 2.43
N ALA A 8 -62.36 24.09 2.53
CA ALA A 8 -61.16 23.84 3.34
C ALA A 8 -60.22 22.88 2.53
N ALA A 9 -59.08 22.31 2.97
CA ALA A 9 -58.46 22.16 4.30
C ALA A 9 -56.92 21.99 4.23
N THR A 10 -56.31 21.60 5.35
CA THR A 10 -54.89 21.41 5.69
C THR A 10 -54.30 20.02 5.37
N ALA A 11 -52.97 19.94 5.22
CA ALA A 11 -52.14 18.85 5.75
C ALA A 11 -50.72 19.38 6.06
N ASP A 12 -50.22 19.12 7.28
CA ASP A 12 -49.06 19.80 7.87
C ASP A 12 -47.69 19.29 7.42
N GLY A 13 -46.72 20.23 7.37
CA GLY A 13 -45.29 19.93 7.25
C GLY A 13 -44.57 20.03 8.60
N HIS A 14 -44.23 18.90 9.22
CA HIS A 14 -43.40 18.89 10.42
C HIS A 14 -41.95 19.32 10.14
N ARG A 15 -41.49 20.35 10.84
CA ARG A 15 -40.06 20.73 10.90
C ARG A 15 -39.33 19.88 11.95
N PRO A 16 -38.13 19.35 11.67
CA PRO A 16 -37.29 18.71 12.69
C PRO A 16 -36.61 19.76 13.59
N THR A 17 -36.54 19.47 14.89
CA THR A 17 -35.87 20.28 15.92
C THR A 17 -34.36 20.01 16.00
N PRO A 18 -33.54 20.99 16.43
CA PRO A 18 -32.10 20.80 16.62
C PRO A 18 -31.78 19.94 17.86
N SER A 19 -30.73 19.11 17.76
CA SER A 19 -30.27 18.22 18.83
C SER A 19 -29.35 18.93 19.83
N PRO A 20 -29.43 18.67 21.15
CA PRO A 20 -28.63 19.35 22.17
C PRO A 20 -27.23 18.76 22.36
N ALA A 21 -26.31 19.61 22.84
CA ALA A 21 -24.92 19.25 23.19
C ALA A 21 -24.83 18.39 24.47
N PRO A 22 -23.76 17.57 24.63
CA PRO A 22 -23.59 16.71 25.80
C PRO A 22 -23.30 17.51 27.08
N ARG A 23 -23.95 17.13 28.19
CA ARG A 23 -23.63 17.60 29.55
C ARG A 23 -22.52 16.72 30.15
N GLY A 24 -21.64 17.34 30.95
CA GLY A 24 -20.40 16.72 31.43
C GLY A 24 -20.55 15.80 32.65
N GLU A 25 -19.49 15.02 32.88
CA GLU A 25 -19.30 14.16 34.05
C GLU A 25 -18.71 14.93 35.25
N PRO A 26 -18.97 14.49 36.50
CA PRO A 26 -18.39 15.08 37.69
C PRO A 26 -16.96 14.58 38.00
N TYR A 27 -16.20 15.44 38.70
CA TYR A 27 -14.81 15.21 39.12
C TYR A 27 -14.65 14.24 40.31
N ARG A 28 -13.41 13.71 40.44
CA ARG A 28 -12.74 13.18 41.67
C ARG A 28 -13.25 11.81 42.20
N ASN A 29 -12.40 10.90 42.70
CA ASN A 29 -11.13 11.06 43.43
C ASN A 29 -10.06 9.98 43.15
N HIS A 30 -8.83 10.24 43.61
CA HIS A 30 -7.71 9.28 43.65
C HIS A 30 -7.64 8.48 44.97
N SER A 31 -6.79 7.44 44.97
CA SER A 31 -6.37 6.58 46.10
C SER A 31 -7.42 5.58 46.61
N SER A 32 -7.05 4.42 47.18
CA SER A 32 -5.72 3.92 47.57
C SER A 32 -5.54 2.43 47.30
N LEU A 33 -4.28 1.98 47.41
CA LEU A 33 -3.85 0.59 47.58
C LEU A 33 -4.85 -0.29 48.34
N ASP A 34 -5.08 -1.51 47.84
CA ASP A 34 -5.14 -2.67 48.74
C ASP A 34 -4.39 -3.85 48.10
N ARG A 35 -3.38 -4.33 48.82
CA ARG A 35 -2.76 -5.63 48.57
C ARG A 35 -3.55 -6.64 49.40
N ARG A 36 -4.10 -7.68 48.79
CA ARG A 36 -4.08 -9.01 49.42
C ARG A 36 -4.30 -10.17 48.45
N ASN A 37 -3.38 -11.11 48.58
CA ASN A 37 -3.50 -12.55 48.43
C ASN A 37 -3.83 -13.17 47.07
N LEU A 38 -2.91 -14.03 46.66
CA LEU A 38 -3.22 -15.27 45.95
C LEU A 38 -4.36 -15.99 46.67
N ASP A 39 -5.28 -16.60 45.93
CA ASP A 39 -5.58 -18.01 46.19
C ASP A 39 -6.19 -18.72 44.97
N ASN A 40 -5.52 -19.81 44.61
CA ASN A 40 -6.13 -21.09 44.26
C ASN A 40 -7.34 -21.09 43.28
N THR A 41 -7.07 -21.28 41.98
CA THR A 41 -8.07 -21.74 41.00
C THR A 41 -8.43 -23.22 41.20
N GLY A 42 -8.92 -23.55 42.40
CA GLY A 42 -9.60 -24.80 42.69
C GLY A 42 -11.04 -24.71 42.20
N VAL A 43 -11.40 -25.50 41.18
CA VAL A 43 -12.78 -25.56 40.69
C VAL A 43 -13.67 -26.12 41.80
N ASN A 44 -14.47 -25.25 42.40
CA ASN A 44 -15.23 -25.54 43.61
C ASN A 44 -16.52 -26.30 43.28
N TYR A 45 -16.37 -27.58 42.90
CA TYR A 45 -17.51 -28.49 42.76
C TYR A 45 -18.22 -28.64 44.11
N ASN A 46 -19.56 -28.49 44.09
CA ASN A 46 -20.52 -28.65 45.20
C ASN A 46 -21.06 -27.38 45.91
N HIS A 47 -21.00 -26.18 45.32
CA HIS A 47 -21.91 -25.11 45.76
C HIS A 47 -23.25 -25.19 45.02
N VAL A 48 -24.21 -25.94 45.57
CA VAL A 48 -25.62 -25.89 45.11
C VAL A 48 -26.24 -24.59 45.62
N SER A 49 -26.40 -23.61 44.74
CA SER A 49 -27.20 -22.40 45.02
C SER A 49 -28.68 -22.76 44.97
N TYR A 50 -29.32 -22.82 46.13
CA TYR A 50 -30.76 -23.00 46.24
C TYR A 50 -31.48 -21.80 45.59
N SER A 51 -32.51 -22.11 44.80
CA SER A 51 -33.37 -21.13 44.15
C SER A 51 -34.64 -20.87 44.98
N ASP A 52 -35.24 -19.69 44.82
CA ASP A 52 -36.38 -19.21 45.63
C ASP A 52 -37.66 -20.08 45.56
N SER A 53 -37.70 -21.08 44.67
CA SER A 53 -38.81 -22.01 44.51
C SER A 53 -38.31 -23.45 44.45
N TRP A 54 -38.87 -24.31 45.30
CA TRP A 54 -38.58 -25.76 45.31
C TRP A 54 -38.80 -26.44 43.95
N ALA A 55 -39.72 -25.93 43.13
CA ALA A 55 -39.95 -26.45 41.78
C ALA A 55 -38.80 -26.10 40.81
N ALA A 56 -38.26 -24.88 40.90
CA ALA A 56 -37.04 -24.49 40.17
C ALA A 56 -35.83 -25.26 40.70
N ASP A 57 -35.78 -25.53 42.00
CA ASP A 57 -34.68 -26.26 42.64
C ASP A 57 -34.65 -27.73 42.23
N MET A 58 -35.81 -28.39 42.18
CA MET A 58 -35.94 -29.72 41.58
C MET A 58 -35.55 -29.76 40.10
N GLN A 59 -35.81 -28.69 39.33
CA GLN A 59 -35.37 -28.60 37.94
C GLN A 59 -33.85 -28.44 37.85
N ASN A 60 -33.25 -27.54 38.65
CA ASN A 60 -31.80 -27.35 38.75
C ASN A 60 -31.07 -28.63 39.21
N TYR A 61 -31.64 -29.37 40.15
CA TYR A 61 -31.10 -30.65 40.59
C TYR A 61 -31.15 -31.69 39.48
N ARG A 62 -32.27 -31.76 38.72
CA ARG A 62 -32.40 -32.68 37.57
C ARG A 62 -31.45 -32.31 36.43
N THR A 63 -31.32 -31.03 36.08
CA THR A 63 -30.38 -30.59 35.04
C THR A 63 -28.94 -30.87 35.45
N ALA A 64 -28.52 -30.47 36.66
CA ALA A 64 -27.18 -30.72 37.19
C ALA A 64 -26.81 -32.21 37.29
N LYS A 65 -27.79 -33.09 37.58
CA LYS A 65 -27.58 -34.56 37.56
C LYS A 65 -27.64 -35.18 36.16
N SER A 66 -28.32 -34.55 35.21
CA SER A 66 -28.34 -35.00 33.80
C SER A 66 -27.06 -34.63 33.04
N THR A 67 -26.38 -33.55 33.44
CA THR A 67 -25.10 -33.11 32.86
C THR A 67 -23.93 -33.85 33.48
N LEU A 68 -23.32 -34.76 32.73
CA LEU A 68 -22.10 -35.46 33.16
C LEU A 68 -20.88 -34.51 33.09
N PRO A 69 -20.09 -34.35 34.18
CA PRO A 69 -19.11 -33.27 34.29
C PRO A 69 -17.92 -33.37 33.32
N TRP A 70 -17.61 -34.56 32.78
CA TRP A 70 -16.57 -34.72 31.75
C TRP A 70 -17.09 -34.51 30.31
N LEU A 71 -18.40 -34.43 30.12
CA LEU A 71 -19.03 -34.30 28.80
C LEU A 71 -19.19 -32.84 28.36
N GLN A 72 -18.95 -31.90 29.28
CA GLN A 72 -19.31 -30.49 29.16
C GLN A 72 -18.42 -29.72 28.16
N GLU A 73 -17.18 -30.14 27.93
CA GLU A 73 -16.28 -29.55 26.93
C GLU A 73 -16.43 -30.15 25.52
N GLN A 74 -16.91 -31.40 25.39
CA GLN A 74 -16.87 -32.12 24.10
C GLN A 74 -18.18 -32.06 23.28
N HIS A 75 -19.32 -31.67 23.89
CA HIS A 75 -20.64 -31.81 23.25
C HIS A 75 -21.49 -30.54 23.14
N GLN A 76 -20.96 -29.34 23.39
CA GLN A 76 -21.76 -28.09 23.25
C GLN A 76 -22.05 -27.66 21.80
N GLN A 77 -21.40 -28.25 20.80
CA GLN A 77 -21.84 -28.23 19.41
C GLN A 77 -21.64 -29.65 18.84
N PRO A 78 -22.66 -30.31 18.25
CA PRO A 78 -22.38 -31.45 17.38
C PRO A 78 -21.47 -30.94 16.24
N VAL A 79 -20.39 -31.65 15.95
CA VAL A 79 -19.42 -31.25 14.93
C VAL A 79 -20.15 -31.19 13.58
N LYS A 80 -20.53 -29.98 13.15
CA LYS A 80 -21.18 -29.77 11.87
C LYS A 80 -20.16 -30.12 10.79
N TYR A 81 -20.42 -31.21 10.07
CA TYR A 81 -19.64 -31.58 8.90
C TYR A 81 -19.87 -30.56 7.77
N VAL A 82 -19.09 -29.47 7.80
CA VAL A 82 -19.14 -28.43 6.77
C VAL A 82 -18.71 -29.04 5.44
N THR A 83 -19.65 -29.13 4.51
CA THR A 83 -19.38 -29.68 3.18
C THR A 83 -18.49 -28.74 2.38
N ARG A 84 -17.74 -29.27 1.42
CA ARG A 84 -16.99 -28.44 0.45
C ARG A 84 -17.91 -27.45 -0.29
N TYR A 85 -19.19 -27.81 -0.45
CA TYR A 85 -20.20 -26.94 -1.06
C TYR A 85 -20.49 -25.70 -0.19
N GLU A 86 -20.68 -25.87 1.12
CA GLU A 86 -20.85 -24.75 2.06
C GLU A 86 -19.62 -23.86 2.12
N LYS A 87 -18.41 -24.43 2.27
CA LYS A 87 -17.16 -23.66 2.18
C LYS A 87 -17.03 -22.89 0.87
N SER A 88 -17.36 -23.51 -0.27
CA SER A 88 -17.33 -22.83 -1.58
C SER A 88 -18.40 -21.75 -1.77
N ARG A 89 -19.32 -21.57 -0.81
CA ARG A 89 -20.22 -20.42 -0.71
C ARG A 89 -19.72 -19.40 0.31
N GLU A 90 -19.12 -19.82 1.42
CA GLU A 90 -18.44 -18.95 2.39
C GLU A 90 -17.26 -18.21 1.77
N GLU A 91 -16.45 -18.89 0.95
CA GLU A 91 -15.30 -18.37 0.20
C GLU A 91 -15.68 -17.39 -0.93
N ARG A 92 -16.97 -17.16 -1.20
CA ARG A 92 -17.42 -16.20 -2.22
C ARG A 92 -17.41 -14.78 -1.66
N GLU A 93 -16.57 -13.92 -2.22
CA GLU A 93 -16.49 -12.51 -1.85
C GLU A 93 -17.82 -11.75 -2.08
N TYR A 94 -18.59 -12.16 -3.09
CA TYR A 94 -19.83 -11.51 -3.52
C TYR A 94 -21.05 -12.43 -3.39
N ASP A 95 -22.09 -11.95 -2.71
CA ASP A 95 -23.36 -12.66 -2.55
C ASP A 95 -24.34 -12.25 -3.64
N ILE A 96 -24.53 -13.15 -4.61
CA ILE A 96 -25.38 -12.93 -5.79
C ILE A 96 -26.87 -12.77 -5.41
N VAL A 97 -27.31 -13.34 -4.27
CA VAL A 97 -28.72 -13.27 -3.84
C VAL A 97 -29.03 -11.92 -3.20
N LEU A 98 -28.10 -11.39 -2.41
CA LEU A 98 -28.23 -10.09 -1.76
C LEU A 98 -27.75 -8.92 -2.64
N GLY A 99 -27.00 -9.22 -3.71
CA GLY A 99 -26.40 -8.23 -4.61
C GLY A 99 -25.27 -7.41 -3.97
N ARG A 100 -24.61 -7.95 -2.93
CA ARG A 100 -23.64 -7.23 -2.08
C ARG A 100 -22.39 -8.07 -1.81
N TYR A 101 -21.28 -7.41 -1.52
CA TYR A 101 -20.09 -8.07 -0.98
C TYR A 101 -20.34 -8.55 0.45
N ARG A 102 -19.77 -9.72 0.80
CA ARG A 102 -19.87 -10.28 2.16
C ARG A 102 -18.94 -9.60 3.16
N GLU A 103 -17.85 -9.02 2.67
CA GLU A 103 -16.99 -8.15 3.45
C GLU A 103 -17.61 -6.74 3.54
N ASN A 104 -18.11 -6.38 4.71
CA ASN A 104 -18.69 -5.05 4.97
C ASN A 104 -17.76 -3.90 4.56
N ASP A 105 -16.43 -4.04 4.73
CA ASP A 105 -15.46 -3.01 4.38
C ASP A 105 -15.35 -2.80 2.86
N LYS A 106 -15.44 -3.87 2.06
CA LYS A 106 -15.46 -3.78 0.59
C LYS A 106 -16.79 -3.16 0.13
N GLU A 107 -17.90 -3.59 0.72
CA GLU A 107 -19.24 -3.07 0.42
C GLU A 107 -19.37 -1.58 0.77
N SER A 108 -18.94 -1.13 1.96
CA SER A 108 -18.99 0.28 2.38
C SER A 108 -18.21 1.18 1.43
N ARG A 109 -16.98 0.80 1.08
CA ARG A 109 -16.14 1.56 0.12
C ARG A 109 -16.77 1.66 -1.26
N LEU A 110 -17.46 0.61 -1.71
CA LEU A 110 -18.18 0.61 -2.99
C LEU A 110 -19.42 1.51 -2.92
N GLN A 111 -20.22 1.40 -1.86
CA GLN A 111 -21.39 2.26 -1.64
C GLN A 111 -21.02 3.75 -1.49
N GLU A 112 -19.93 4.07 -0.79
CA GLU A 112 -19.37 5.44 -0.71
C GLU A 112 -18.98 5.96 -2.09
N ARG A 113 -18.27 5.16 -2.88
CA ARG A 113 -17.87 5.51 -4.26
C ARG A 113 -19.08 5.72 -5.16
N GLU A 114 -20.09 4.86 -5.10
CA GLU A 114 -21.34 5.01 -5.84
C GLU A 114 -22.13 6.25 -5.39
N ALA A 115 -22.19 6.53 -4.09
CA ALA A 115 -22.86 7.72 -3.56
C ALA A 115 -22.18 9.01 -4.05
N ILE A 116 -20.84 9.05 -4.07
CA ILE A 116 -20.05 10.15 -4.64
C ILE A 116 -20.34 10.30 -6.15
N GLN A 117 -20.32 9.21 -6.93
CA GLN A 117 -20.63 9.26 -8.36
C GLN A 117 -22.08 9.69 -8.63
N ARG A 118 -23.05 9.20 -7.87
CA ARG A 118 -24.47 9.58 -7.97
C ARG A 118 -24.67 11.06 -7.66
N LYS A 119 -24.02 11.57 -6.60
CA LYS A 119 -24.01 13.00 -6.27
C LYS A 119 -23.40 13.83 -7.39
N HIS A 120 -22.23 13.45 -7.90
CA HIS A 120 -21.56 14.14 -9.00
C HIS A 120 -22.41 14.16 -10.28
N ASN A 121 -23.06 13.04 -10.64
CA ASN A 121 -23.96 12.97 -11.79
C ASN A 121 -25.23 13.84 -11.60
N LEU A 122 -25.76 13.94 -10.38
CA LEU A 122 -26.86 14.85 -10.04
C LEU A 122 -26.43 16.33 -10.10
N GLU A 123 -25.22 16.66 -9.66
CA GLU A 123 -24.65 18.01 -9.76
C GLU A 123 -24.39 18.41 -11.22
N ASN A 124 -23.81 17.51 -12.01
CA ASN A 124 -23.57 17.71 -13.43
C ASN A 124 -24.88 17.84 -14.23
N SER A 125 -25.88 16.99 -13.98
CA SER A 125 -27.20 17.12 -14.63
C SER A 125 -27.93 18.40 -14.23
N ARG A 126 -27.88 18.82 -12.95
CA ARG A 126 -28.38 20.14 -12.51
C ARG A 126 -27.64 21.29 -13.18
N ALA A 127 -26.32 21.24 -13.30
CA ALA A 127 -25.53 22.26 -13.98
C ALA A 127 -25.90 22.37 -15.47
N ASN A 128 -26.11 21.23 -16.16
CA ASN A 128 -26.57 21.21 -17.54
C ASN A 128 -28.00 21.77 -17.68
N GLN A 129 -28.92 21.44 -16.76
CA GLN A 129 -30.26 22.03 -16.73
C GLN A 129 -30.21 23.55 -16.53
N LEU A 130 -29.42 24.04 -15.57
CA LEU A 130 -29.21 25.47 -15.34
C LEU A 130 -28.56 26.18 -16.54
N ARG A 131 -27.82 25.47 -17.40
CA ARG A 131 -27.27 26.01 -18.65
C ARG A 131 -28.33 26.16 -19.76
N THR A 132 -29.39 25.37 -19.73
CA THR A 132 -30.50 25.41 -20.71
C THR A 132 -31.66 26.29 -20.24
N LEU A 133 -31.86 26.43 -18.93
CA LEU A 133 -32.89 27.29 -18.36
C LEU A 133 -32.53 28.78 -18.43
N GLN A 134 -33.56 29.61 -18.45
CA GLN A 134 -33.43 31.07 -18.47
C GLN A 134 -32.82 31.58 -17.17
N ARG A 135 -31.70 32.33 -17.27
CA ARG A 135 -30.84 32.66 -16.12
C ARG A 135 -31.40 33.76 -15.21
N PHE A 136 -32.26 34.61 -15.75
CA PHE A 136 -32.90 35.75 -15.08
C PHE A 136 -34.42 35.71 -15.29
N ASN A 137 -35.18 36.15 -14.30
CA ASN A 137 -36.60 36.41 -14.48
C ASN A 137 -36.76 37.65 -15.39
N MET A 138 -37.41 37.48 -16.54
CA MET A 138 -37.53 38.52 -17.58
C MET A 138 -38.22 39.81 -17.13
N ILE A 139 -39.01 39.78 -16.05
CA ILE A 139 -39.83 40.92 -15.62
C ILE A 139 -39.07 41.82 -14.65
N ASN A 140 -38.33 41.25 -13.71
CA ASN A 140 -37.59 42.00 -12.67
C ASN A 140 -36.05 41.90 -12.80
N ASN A 141 -35.57 41.18 -13.82
CA ASN A 141 -34.16 40.90 -14.14
C ASN A 141 -33.34 40.31 -12.98
N GLN A 142 -34.00 39.73 -11.97
CA GLN A 142 -33.33 39.08 -10.84
C GLN A 142 -32.88 37.65 -11.23
N PRO A 143 -31.74 37.16 -10.68
CA PRO A 143 -31.29 35.80 -10.94
C PRO A 143 -32.32 34.80 -10.39
N MET A 144 -32.77 33.88 -11.25
CA MET A 144 -33.83 32.93 -10.87
C MET A 144 -33.37 31.90 -9.81
N TYR A 145 -32.05 31.75 -9.65
CA TYR A 145 -31.41 30.90 -8.64
C TYR A 145 -30.27 31.66 -7.93
N PRO A 146 -30.56 32.40 -6.84
CA PRO A 146 -29.54 33.12 -6.09
C PRO A 146 -28.52 32.15 -5.47
N GLY A 147 -27.23 32.39 -5.69
CA GLY A 147 -26.13 31.56 -5.20
C GLY A 147 -25.63 30.46 -6.14
N ALA A 148 -26.25 30.27 -7.31
CA ALA A 148 -25.71 29.39 -8.34
C ALA A 148 -24.44 29.98 -8.96
N MET A 149 -23.30 29.31 -8.78
CA MET A 149 -22.04 29.66 -9.45
C MET A 149 -22.08 29.16 -10.90
N ASP A 150 -21.66 30.01 -11.85
CA ASP A 150 -21.53 29.59 -13.24
C ASP A 150 -20.57 28.39 -13.37
N PRO A 151 -20.94 27.32 -14.11
CA PRO A 151 -20.10 26.15 -14.26
C PRO A 151 -18.80 26.53 -14.98
N LYS A 152 -17.69 26.53 -14.22
CA LYS A 152 -16.36 26.97 -14.68
C LYS A 152 -15.67 26.01 -15.67
N GLU A 153 -16.28 24.86 -15.97
CA GLU A 153 -15.75 23.97 -16.99
C GLU A 153 -15.89 24.62 -18.37
N LYS A 154 -14.75 24.92 -18.99
CA LYS A 154 -14.69 25.32 -20.40
C LYS A 154 -15.42 24.27 -21.22
N GLN A 155 -16.49 24.69 -21.91
CA GLN A 155 -17.16 23.86 -22.90
C GLN A 155 -16.09 23.23 -23.79
N LYS A 156 -16.04 21.90 -23.85
CA LYS A 156 -15.16 21.19 -24.81
C LYS A 156 -15.58 21.68 -26.19
N GLN A 157 -14.80 22.60 -26.74
CA GLN A 157 -14.92 23.01 -28.12
C GLN A 157 -14.58 21.78 -28.94
N HIS A 158 -15.60 21.05 -29.39
CA HIS A 158 -15.42 20.13 -30.49
C HIS A 158 -14.80 20.95 -31.61
N PRO A 159 -13.57 20.66 -32.07
CA PRO A 159 -12.93 21.44 -33.11
C PRO A 159 -13.90 21.49 -34.29
N ASN A 160 -14.22 22.70 -34.75
CA ASN A 160 -15.37 22.96 -35.60
C ASN A 160 -15.36 22.06 -36.84
N LEU A 161 -16.06 20.93 -36.76
CA LEU A 161 -16.36 20.05 -37.87
C LEU A 161 -17.35 20.82 -38.76
N ARG A 162 -16.82 21.67 -39.63
CA ARG A 162 -17.56 22.33 -40.72
C ARG A 162 -18.03 21.23 -41.68
N LYS A 163 -19.16 20.60 -41.34
CA LYS A 163 -19.78 19.50 -42.09
C LYS A 163 -20.62 19.97 -43.28
N SER A 164 -20.73 21.28 -43.51
CA SER A 164 -21.31 21.82 -44.74
C SER A 164 -20.20 22.06 -45.76
N GLY A 165 -20.25 21.33 -46.88
CA GLY A 165 -19.45 21.60 -48.07
C GLY A 165 -20.08 22.64 -49.00
N ALA A 166 -21.06 23.42 -48.52
CA ALA A 166 -21.64 24.52 -49.29
C ALA A 166 -20.71 25.75 -49.25
N GLU A 167 -20.38 26.28 -50.43
CA GLU A 167 -19.56 27.50 -50.58
C GLU A 167 -20.31 28.76 -50.12
N TYR A 168 -21.63 28.69 -50.02
CA TYR A 168 -22.53 29.73 -49.55
C TYR A 168 -23.27 29.30 -48.28
N ASN A 169 -23.62 30.26 -47.44
CA ASN A 169 -24.54 30.03 -46.33
C ASN A 169 -25.94 29.75 -46.90
N ILE A 170 -26.47 28.55 -46.70
CA ILE A 170 -27.76 28.09 -47.25
C ILE A 170 -28.94 28.99 -46.79
N VAL A 171 -28.82 29.68 -45.65
CA VAL A 171 -29.88 30.57 -45.11
C VAL A 171 -29.77 32.01 -45.62
N THR A 172 -28.56 32.52 -45.84
CA THR A 172 -28.35 33.94 -46.24
C THR A 172 -27.89 34.12 -47.69
N ASN A 173 -27.61 33.02 -48.39
CA ASN A 173 -27.06 32.95 -49.74
C ASN A 173 -25.76 33.74 -50.00
N VAL A 174 -25.07 34.18 -48.93
CA VAL A 174 -23.79 34.90 -49.02
C VAL A 174 -22.65 33.88 -49.18
N PRO A 175 -21.70 34.09 -50.13
CA PRO A 175 -20.51 33.26 -50.25
C PRO A 175 -19.63 33.39 -49.01
N LEU A 176 -19.17 32.25 -48.46
CA LEU A 176 -18.49 32.20 -47.18
C LEU A 176 -17.02 32.72 -47.21
N GLY A 177 -16.53 33.10 -48.39
CA GLY A 177 -15.17 33.60 -48.63
C GLY A 177 -14.98 35.12 -48.45
N GLY A 178 -16.04 35.87 -48.11
CA GLY A 178 -16.00 37.33 -48.03
C GLY A 178 -15.61 37.94 -46.67
N ALA A 179 -15.15 37.13 -45.71
CA ALA A 179 -14.70 37.62 -44.41
C ALA A 179 -13.17 37.49 -44.29
N GLU A 180 -12.49 38.63 -44.13
CA GLU A 180 -11.03 38.76 -44.09
C GLU A 180 -10.41 37.99 -42.92
N SER A 181 -10.07 36.72 -43.13
CA SER A 181 -9.22 35.96 -42.23
C SER A 181 -7.79 35.98 -42.76
N HIS A 182 -7.01 37.00 -42.38
CA HIS A 182 -5.60 37.11 -42.71
C HIS A 182 -4.77 35.97 -42.08
N CYS A 183 -4.72 34.85 -42.77
CA CYS A 183 -3.72 33.81 -42.60
C CYS A 183 -3.22 33.40 -44.00
N PRO A 184 -1.94 33.63 -44.35
CA PRO A 184 -1.43 33.21 -45.64
C PRO A 184 -1.37 31.68 -45.69
N ALA A 185 -2.29 31.08 -46.44
CA ALA A 185 -2.21 29.65 -46.75
C ALA A 185 -1.03 29.40 -47.71
N PRO A 186 -0.17 28.40 -47.46
CA PRO A 186 0.92 28.07 -48.37
C PRO A 186 0.37 27.58 -49.72
N PRO A 187 0.99 27.93 -50.85
CA PRO A 187 0.53 27.50 -52.17
C PRO A 187 0.75 25.99 -52.34
N GLY A 188 -0.30 25.27 -52.75
CA GLY A 188 -0.22 23.83 -53.05
C GLY A 188 -1.09 22.90 -52.21
N THR A 189 -2.21 23.38 -51.65
CA THR A 189 -3.25 22.49 -51.10
C THR A 189 -4.51 22.52 -51.96
N ASP A 190 -4.56 21.63 -52.96
CA ASP A 190 -5.83 21.17 -53.49
C ASP A 190 -6.75 20.74 -52.33
N SER A 191 -8.05 20.95 -52.48
CA SER A 191 -9.07 20.46 -51.54
C SER A 191 -9.07 18.92 -51.51
N ARG A 192 -8.12 18.33 -50.80
CA ARG A 192 -8.01 16.88 -50.54
C ARG A 192 -9.08 16.47 -49.54
N ARG A 193 -10.31 16.39 -50.05
CA ARG A 193 -11.36 15.54 -49.48
C ARG A 193 -10.75 14.15 -49.32
N PRO A 194 -10.95 13.44 -48.19
CA PRO A 194 -10.50 12.06 -48.06
C PRO A 194 -11.28 11.21 -49.07
N VAL A 195 -10.65 10.91 -50.21
CA VAL A 195 -11.16 9.93 -51.17
C VAL A 195 -11.19 8.59 -50.45
N ARG A 196 -12.30 7.85 -50.56
CA ARG A 196 -12.39 6.51 -49.98
C ARG A 196 -11.34 5.64 -50.66
N GLU A 197 -10.53 4.90 -49.91
CA GLU A 197 -9.46 4.07 -50.48
C GLU A 197 -9.97 2.91 -51.34
N PHE A 198 -11.24 2.55 -51.15
CA PHE A 198 -11.97 1.47 -51.82
C PHE A 198 -13.14 2.01 -52.65
N ASN A 199 -13.24 1.57 -53.90
CA ASN A 199 -14.35 1.84 -54.79
C ASN A 199 -15.46 0.80 -54.60
N ILE A 200 -16.59 1.25 -54.04
CA ILE A 200 -17.76 0.40 -53.73
C ILE A 200 -18.47 -0.10 -55.01
N LEU A 201 -18.31 0.59 -56.15
CA LEU A 201 -18.95 0.18 -57.42
C LEU A 201 -18.17 -0.92 -58.15
N THR A 202 -16.85 -0.94 -58.02
CA THR A 202 -15.98 -1.94 -58.68
C THR A 202 -15.42 -2.99 -57.72
N ASN A 203 -15.64 -2.84 -56.41
CA ASN A 203 -15.04 -3.64 -55.34
C ASN A 203 -13.50 -3.70 -55.38
N GLN A 204 -12.85 -2.64 -55.86
CA GLN A 204 -11.39 -2.56 -55.98
C GLN A 204 -10.81 -1.39 -55.19
N TYR A 205 -9.57 -1.54 -54.74
CA TYR A 205 -8.79 -0.44 -54.16
C TYR A 205 -8.23 0.45 -55.26
N HIS A 206 -8.20 1.76 -55.03
CA HIS A 206 -7.67 2.70 -56.02
C HIS A 206 -6.16 2.53 -56.26
N ASP A 207 -5.40 2.19 -55.20
CA ASP A 207 -3.95 1.96 -55.27
C ASP A 207 -3.61 0.51 -54.88
N ARG A 208 -2.92 -0.21 -55.78
CA ARG A 208 -2.34 -1.55 -55.54
C ARG A 208 -3.36 -2.57 -54.98
N HIS A 209 -4.41 -2.83 -55.76
CA HIS A 209 -5.51 -3.70 -55.34
C HIS A 209 -5.06 -5.09 -54.90
N GLU A 210 -4.27 -5.80 -55.72
CA GLU A 210 -3.77 -7.15 -55.42
C GLU A 210 -2.97 -7.17 -54.11
N ASP A 211 -1.93 -6.32 -53.98
CA ASP A 211 -1.12 -6.20 -52.76
C ASP A 211 -1.95 -6.00 -51.49
N ARG A 212 -2.99 -5.14 -51.57
CA ARG A 212 -3.89 -4.86 -50.43
C ARG A 212 -4.80 -6.04 -50.15
N PHE A 213 -5.37 -6.65 -51.18
CA PHE A 213 -6.25 -7.81 -51.07
C PHE A 213 -5.52 -9.01 -50.45
N GLU A 214 -4.28 -9.31 -50.86
CA GLU A 214 -3.47 -10.37 -50.25
C GLU A 214 -3.14 -10.07 -48.78
N ARG A 215 -2.82 -8.82 -48.43
CA ARG A 215 -2.58 -8.40 -47.04
C ARG A 215 -3.85 -8.52 -46.19
N GLU A 216 -5.00 -8.18 -46.72
CA GLU A 216 -6.28 -8.31 -46.01
C GLU A 216 -6.72 -9.76 -45.89
N ALA A 217 -6.51 -10.59 -46.92
CA ALA A 217 -6.76 -12.03 -46.87
C ALA A 217 -5.86 -12.74 -45.84
N THR A 218 -4.57 -12.38 -45.80
CA THR A 218 -3.62 -12.92 -44.80
C THR A 218 -3.97 -12.43 -43.38
N GLN A 219 -4.33 -11.16 -43.20
CA GLN A 219 -4.84 -10.66 -41.91
C GLN A 219 -6.15 -11.35 -41.49
N ALA A 220 -7.10 -11.55 -42.40
CA ALA A 220 -8.35 -12.25 -42.13
C ALA A 220 -8.10 -13.70 -41.72
N LYS A 221 -7.16 -14.40 -42.39
CA LYS A 221 -6.69 -15.73 -42.01
C LYS A 221 -6.05 -15.76 -40.62
N GLN A 222 -5.21 -14.77 -40.29
CA GLN A 222 -4.62 -14.63 -38.95
C GLN A 222 -5.70 -14.38 -37.88
N GLN A 223 -6.66 -13.49 -38.13
CA GLN A 223 -7.78 -13.23 -37.22
C GLN A 223 -8.67 -14.47 -37.04
N ALA A 224 -8.91 -15.24 -38.11
CA ALA A 224 -9.64 -16.50 -38.05
C ALA A 224 -8.89 -17.55 -37.20
N ALA A 225 -7.57 -17.67 -37.37
CA ALA A 225 -6.73 -18.54 -36.55
C ALA A 225 -6.76 -18.13 -35.06
N GLN A 226 -6.63 -16.83 -34.75
CA GLN A 226 -6.77 -16.32 -33.38
C GLN A 226 -8.15 -16.61 -32.78
N LYS A 227 -9.24 -16.45 -33.55
CA LYS A 227 -10.60 -16.80 -33.12
C LYS A 227 -10.73 -18.30 -32.87
N PHE A 228 -10.17 -19.14 -33.74
CA PHE A 228 -10.14 -20.59 -33.58
C PHE A 228 -9.44 -20.99 -32.27
N LEU A 229 -8.20 -20.54 -32.05
CA LEU A 229 -7.41 -20.84 -30.85
C LEU A 229 -8.06 -20.32 -29.56
N LYS A 230 -8.77 -19.18 -29.59
CA LYS A 230 -9.57 -18.69 -28.45
C LYS A 230 -10.72 -19.64 -28.09
N THR A 231 -11.38 -20.25 -29.08
CA THR A 231 -12.49 -21.20 -28.84
C THR A 231 -12.05 -22.63 -28.56
N ARG A 232 -10.90 -23.04 -29.10
CA ARG A 232 -10.38 -24.42 -29.05
C ARG A 232 -8.91 -24.41 -28.64
N ALA A 233 -8.66 -24.05 -27.39
CA ALA A 233 -7.29 -23.99 -26.86
C ALA A 233 -6.65 -25.39 -26.72
N PHE A 234 -7.44 -26.41 -26.37
CA PHE A 234 -6.99 -27.77 -26.07
C PHE A 234 -7.79 -28.80 -26.88
N ASP A 235 -7.11 -29.80 -27.43
CA ASP A 235 -7.73 -30.96 -28.07
C ASP A 235 -7.77 -32.13 -27.06
N PRO A 236 -8.96 -32.54 -26.57
CA PRO A 236 -9.06 -33.63 -25.60
C PRO A 236 -8.78 -35.02 -26.19
N ILE A 237 -8.89 -35.20 -27.52
CA ILE A 237 -8.63 -36.48 -28.18
C ILE A 237 -7.12 -36.72 -28.25
N ARG A 238 -6.37 -35.68 -28.65
CA ARG A 238 -4.91 -35.72 -28.70
C ARG A 238 -4.26 -35.46 -27.33
N SER A 239 -5.00 -34.86 -26.40
CA SER A 239 -4.51 -34.39 -25.10
C SER A 239 -3.34 -33.40 -25.20
N ILE A 240 -3.37 -32.54 -26.21
CA ILE A 240 -2.33 -31.57 -26.59
C ILE A 240 -2.99 -30.19 -26.81
N TYR A 241 -2.28 -29.09 -26.51
CA TYR A 241 -2.75 -27.75 -26.86
C TYR A 241 -2.64 -27.48 -28.37
N ASN A 242 -3.67 -26.87 -28.97
CA ASN A 242 -3.67 -26.52 -30.40
C ASN A 242 -2.72 -25.35 -30.74
N ASP A 243 -2.19 -24.70 -29.72
CA ASP A 243 -1.26 -23.57 -29.78
C ASP A 243 0.12 -24.08 -29.34
N GLU A 244 1.08 -24.13 -30.27
CA GLU A 244 2.40 -24.75 -30.05
C GLU A 244 3.17 -24.10 -28.90
N ASP A 245 3.03 -22.79 -28.70
CA ASP A 245 3.79 -22.08 -27.67
C ASP A 245 3.22 -22.37 -26.28
N ARG A 246 1.89 -22.54 -26.16
CA ARG A 246 1.26 -23.02 -24.93
C ARG A 246 1.60 -24.46 -24.61
N GLU A 247 1.74 -25.30 -25.63
CA GLU A 247 2.19 -26.69 -25.45
C GLU A 247 3.63 -26.73 -24.93
N LYS A 248 4.56 -25.92 -25.48
CA LYS A 248 5.93 -25.76 -24.97
C LYS A 248 5.93 -25.27 -23.51
N GLU A 249 5.14 -24.25 -23.18
CA GLU A 249 4.99 -23.77 -21.80
C GLU A 249 4.44 -24.85 -20.86
N PHE A 250 3.44 -25.61 -21.29
CA PHE A 250 2.88 -26.72 -20.54
C PHE A 250 3.92 -27.82 -20.29
N GLN A 251 4.68 -28.21 -21.30
CA GLN A 251 5.75 -29.21 -21.18
C GLN A 251 6.88 -28.73 -20.25
N ILE A 252 7.32 -27.48 -20.36
CA ILE A 252 8.35 -26.89 -19.47
C ILE A 252 7.85 -26.86 -18.02
N ARG A 253 6.60 -26.44 -17.79
CA ARG A 253 6.00 -26.46 -16.44
C ARG A 253 5.89 -27.88 -15.91
N ARG A 254 5.39 -28.81 -16.71
CA ARG A 254 5.26 -30.23 -16.34
C ARG A 254 6.61 -30.84 -15.98
N GLN A 255 7.66 -30.57 -16.75
CA GLN A 255 9.03 -31.03 -16.43
C GLN A 255 9.55 -30.42 -15.12
N LYS A 256 9.24 -29.15 -14.81
CA LYS A 256 9.57 -28.55 -13.50
C LYS A 256 8.80 -29.22 -12.37
N GLU A 257 7.49 -29.42 -12.54
CA GLU A 257 6.64 -30.13 -11.57
C GLU A 257 7.13 -31.57 -11.34
N GLU A 258 7.49 -32.30 -12.40
CA GLU A 258 8.08 -33.65 -12.32
C GLU A 258 9.46 -33.64 -11.63
N GLN A 259 10.28 -32.61 -11.81
CA GLN A 259 11.55 -32.44 -11.10
C GLN A 259 11.38 -32.05 -9.63
N GLU A 260 10.34 -31.30 -9.28
CA GLU A 260 10.03 -30.90 -7.90
C GLU A 260 9.29 -32.01 -7.13
N HIS A 261 8.48 -32.79 -7.85
CA HIS A 261 7.68 -33.88 -7.30
C HIS A 261 8.54 -34.89 -6.53
N GLY A 262 8.19 -35.10 -5.26
CA GLY A 262 8.91 -36.00 -4.35
C GLY A 262 10.04 -35.36 -3.55
N LYS A 263 10.69 -34.28 -4.03
CA LYS A 263 11.69 -33.54 -3.22
C LYS A 263 11.06 -32.99 -1.94
N ASP A 264 9.84 -32.47 -2.05
CA ASP A 264 9.06 -31.93 -0.94
C ASP A 264 8.58 -32.96 0.08
N ARG A 265 8.70 -34.27 -0.21
CA ARG A 265 8.29 -35.32 0.73
C ARG A 265 9.01 -35.19 2.07
N VAL A 266 10.28 -34.79 2.06
CA VAL A 266 11.09 -34.59 3.28
C VAL A 266 10.65 -33.34 4.06
N PHE A 267 10.18 -32.28 3.39
CA PHE A 267 9.66 -31.07 4.04
C PHE A 267 8.26 -31.25 4.64
N LYS A 268 7.51 -32.27 4.21
CA LYS A 268 6.20 -32.65 4.79
C LYS A 268 6.30 -33.56 6.02
N LEU A 269 7.49 -34.09 6.36
CA LEU A 269 7.69 -34.92 7.54
C LEU A 269 7.57 -34.09 8.84
N PRO A 270 7.24 -34.70 10.00
CA PRO A 270 7.31 -34.01 11.29
C PRO A 270 8.72 -33.47 11.58
N PRO A 271 8.87 -32.31 12.26
CA PRO A 271 10.19 -31.71 12.51
C PRO A 271 11.22 -32.65 13.14
N ARG A 272 10.81 -33.52 14.09
CA ARG A 272 11.68 -34.53 14.71
C ARG A 272 12.37 -35.43 13.66
N GLU A 273 11.63 -35.80 12.62
CA GLU A 273 12.12 -36.65 11.54
C GLU A 273 12.95 -35.84 10.53
N GLN A 274 12.55 -34.60 10.24
CA GLN A 274 13.30 -33.68 9.38
C GLN A 274 14.71 -33.33 9.89
N PHE A 275 14.86 -33.22 11.21
CA PHE A 275 16.12 -32.94 11.90
C PHE A 275 16.79 -34.22 12.45
N SER A 276 16.28 -35.41 12.12
CA SER A 276 16.92 -36.66 12.54
C SER A 276 18.28 -36.83 11.84
N GLU A 277 19.25 -37.32 12.60
CA GLU A 277 20.66 -37.44 12.20
C GLU A 277 20.83 -38.04 10.81
N GLY A 278 20.17 -39.17 10.53
CA GLY A 278 20.22 -39.85 9.22
C GLY A 278 19.64 -39.09 8.01
N ARG A 279 18.98 -37.93 8.20
CA ARG A 279 18.65 -36.99 7.10
C ARG A 279 19.55 -35.77 7.06
N VAL A 280 20.24 -35.46 8.16
CA VAL A 280 21.13 -34.30 8.26
C VAL A 280 22.54 -34.66 7.79
N TYR A 281 23.03 -35.84 8.16
CA TYR A 281 24.30 -36.41 7.71
C TYR A 281 24.20 -37.91 7.40
N ASN A 282 25.10 -38.40 6.56
CA ASN A 282 25.27 -39.82 6.31
C ASN A 282 26.15 -40.41 7.41
N ILE A 283 25.58 -41.30 8.24
CA ILE A 283 26.25 -41.90 9.40
C ILE A 283 27.51 -42.70 9.00
N LEU A 284 27.50 -43.36 7.83
CA LEU A 284 28.59 -44.21 7.37
C LEU A 284 29.82 -43.40 6.92
N ASN A 285 29.58 -42.32 6.17
CA ASN A 285 30.64 -41.52 5.54
C ASN A 285 30.90 -40.19 6.27
N GLN A 286 30.15 -39.89 7.33
CA GLN A 286 30.13 -38.61 8.07
C GLN A 286 29.92 -37.35 7.20
N ARG A 287 29.45 -37.52 5.96
CA ARG A 287 29.18 -36.42 5.03
C ARG A 287 27.83 -35.78 5.33
N VAL A 288 27.81 -34.45 5.40
CA VAL A 288 26.59 -33.67 5.59
C VAL A 288 25.71 -33.77 4.34
N ILE A 289 24.46 -34.19 4.51
CA ILE A 289 23.45 -34.27 3.45
C ILE A 289 22.72 -32.92 3.34
N ASN A 290 22.32 -32.34 4.48
CA ASN A 290 21.54 -31.10 4.55
C ASN A 290 22.23 -30.08 5.47
N SER A 291 23.13 -29.28 4.90
CA SER A 291 23.92 -28.27 5.64
C SER A 291 23.06 -27.21 6.33
N SER A 292 21.97 -26.77 5.68
CA SER A 292 21.03 -25.80 6.24
C SER A 292 20.31 -26.33 7.51
N LYS A 293 19.87 -27.59 7.50
CA LYS A 293 19.24 -28.21 8.67
C LYS A 293 20.24 -28.52 9.78
N LEU A 294 21.48 -28.88 9.44
CA LEU A 294 22.57 -29.01 10.40
C LEU A 294 22.86 -27.66 11.11
N ALA A 295 22.98 -26.57 10.34
CA ALA A 295 23.17 -25.24 10.90
C ALA A 295 22.01 -24.83 11.83
N ALA A 296 20.77 -25.09 11.46
CA ALA A 296 19.60 -24.82 12.30
C ALA A 296 19.58 -25.66 13.60
N MET A 297 20.03 -26.93 13.53
CA MET A 297 20.20 -27.78 14.71
C MET A 297 21.30 -27.21 15.63
N ASN A 298 22.48 -26.91 15.08
CA ASN A 298 23.59 -26.31 15.83
C ASN A 298 23.19 -24.99 16.51
N VAL A 299 22.42 -24.12 15.84
CA VAL A 299 21.89 -22.87 16.44
C VAL A 299 20.92 -23.14 17.59
N LYS A 300 20.12 -24.22 17.52
CA LYS A 300 19.22 -24.64 18.60
C LYS A 300 20.03 -25.15 19.80
N ASP A 301 21.09 -25.91 19.58
CA ASP A 301 21.92 -26.48 20.65
C ASP A 301 22.79 -25.39 21.28
N GLN A 302 23.34 -24.49 20.46
CA GLN A 302 24.04 -23.27 20.90
C GLN A 302 23.13 -22.23 21.55
N ARG A 303 21.81 -22.44 21.64
CA ARG A 303 20.87 -21.50 22.30
C ARG A 303 21.28 -21.15 23.73
N ALA A 304 21.91 -22.08 24.46
CA ALA A 304 22.46 -21.80 25.79
C ALA A 304 23.61 -20.77 25.76
N LEU A 305 24.54 -20.91 24.82
CA LEU A 305 25.65 -19.97 24.61
C LEU A 305 25.15 -18.62 24.06
N ASN A 306 24.18 -18.64 23.16
CA ASN A 306 23.55 -17.45 22.60
C ASN A 306 22.79 -16.65 23.67
N LYS A 307 22.24 -17.30 24.71
CA LYS A 307 21.71 -16.60 25.90
C LYS A 307 22.79 -15.86 26.69
N MET A 308 24.02 -16.37 26.75
CA MET A 308 25.14 -15.66 27.39
C MET A 308 25.59 -14.46 26.55
N GLN A 309 25.58 -14.60 25.21
CA GLN A 309 25.87 -13.51 24.28
C GLN A 309 24.74 -12.47 24.15
N LYS A 310 23.61 -12.66 24.84
CA LYS A 310 22.44 -11.78 24.81
C LYS A 310 22.81 -10.31 25.06
N ALA A 311 23.71 -10.01 26.00
CA ALA A 311 24.10 -8.63 26.31
C ALA A 311 24.82 -7.94 25.14
N ALA A 312 25.67 -8.67 24.39
CA ALA A 312 26.33 -8.14 23.20
C ALA A 312 25.33 -7.92 22.06
N PHE A 313 24.38 -8.84 21.89
CA PHE A 313 23.29 -8.70 20.91
C PHE A 313 22.36 -7.52 21.25
N GLU A 314 21.95 -7.37 22.51
CA GLU A 314 21.12 -6.23 22.96
C GLU A 314 21.86 -4.89 22.84
N LYS A 315 23.16 -4.85 23.10
CA LYS A 315 23.99 -3.67 22.84
C LYS A 315 23.96 -3.30 21.36
N ARG A 316 24.24 -4.26 20.47
CA ARG A 316 24.20 -4.04 19.01
C ARG A 316 22.82 -3.60 18.52
N MET A 317 21.75 -4.25 18.95
CA MET A 317 20.38 -3.88 18.55
C MET A 317 19.98 -2.49 19.08
N ARG A 318 20.51 -2.07 20.24
CA ARG A 318 20.35 -0.70 20.77
C ARG A 318 21.08 0.31 19.89
N GLU A 319 22.34 0.05 19.54
CA GLU A 319 23.14 0.90 18.64
C GLU A 319 22.49 1.04 17.24
N GLU A 320 22.01 -0.06 16.67
CA GLU A 320 21.26 -0.05 15.40
C GLU A 320 19.94 0.74 15.52
N GLY A 321 19.21 0.59 16.63
CA GLY A 321 17.99 1.35 16.91
C GLY A 321 18.22 2.86 17.12
N GLU A 322 19.29 3.23 17.82
CA GLU A 322 19.74 4.62 17.99
C GLU A 322 20.16 5.23 16.66
N ALA A 323 20.89 4.50 15.81
CA ALA A 323 21.25 4.96 14.47
C ALA A 323 20.02 5.18 13.56
N ILE A 324 19.02 4.30 13.61
CA ILE A 324 17.76 4.46 12.87
C ILE A 324 17.01 5.70 13.37
N LYS A 325 16.88 5.86 14.70
CA LYS A 325 16.22 7.02 15.33
C LYS A 325 16.91 8.32 14.94
N ASN A 326 18.24 8.39 15.02
CA ASN A 326 19.01 9.57 14.62
C ASN A 326 18.77 9.91 13.14
N ARG A 327 18.85 8.91 12.24
CA ARG A 327 18.56 9.11 10.81
C ARG A 327 17.11 9.53 10.53
N GLU A 328 16.15 9.20 11.39
CA GLU A 328 14.77 9.68 11.29
C GLU A 328 14.62 11.10 11.82
N THR A 329 15.26 11.45 12.94
CA THR A 329 15.28 12.83 13.44
C THR A 329 15.95 13.78 12.44
N ASP A 330 17.04 13.37 11.81
CA ASP A 330 17.74 14.16 10.80
C ASP A 330 16.87 14.38 9.56
N ARG A 331 16.16 13.33 9.11
CA ARG A 331 15.18 13.44 8.02
C ARG A 331 14.01 14.36 8.38
N CYS A 332 13.57 14.38 9.63
CA CYS A 332 12.54 15.30 10.09
C CYS A 332 13.06 16.75 10.15
N LEU A 333 14.25 16.98 10.71
CA LEU A 333 14.89 18.30 10.75
C LEU A 333 15.14 18.85 9.33
N ASN A 334 15.57 18.02 8.39
CA ASN A 334 15.81 18.42 7.00
C ASN A 334 14.53 18.80 6.23
N ARG A 335 13.34 18.39 6.67
CA ARG A 335 12.05 18.84 6.08
C ARG A 335 11.72 20.28 6.43
N PHE A 336 12.18 20.80 7.56
CA PHE A 336 11.96 22.19 7.96
C PHE A 336 12.96 23.12 7.26
N ALA A 337 12.50 24.33 6.90
CA ALA A 337 13.38 25.38 6.40
C ALA A 337 14.20 25.97 7.56
N HIS A 338 15.52 26.03 7.40
CA HIS A 338 16.43 26.55 8.44
C HIS A 338 16.17 28.04 8.71
N GLU A 339 15.84 28.81 7.67
CA GLU A 339 15.53 30.25 7.73
C GLU A 339 14.46 30.58 8.78
N ARG A 340 13.40 29.77 8.89
CA ARG A 340 12.35 29.95 9.91
C ARG A 340 12.84 29.87 11.36
N HIS A 341 14.00 29.26 11.60
CA HIS A 341 14.62 29.17 12.93
C HIS A 341 15.69 30.25 13.16
N THR A 342 16.16 30.93 12.11
CA THR A 342 17.09 32.07 12.21
C THR A 342 16.39 33.42 12.08
N GLU A 343 15.19 33.49 11.49
CA GLU A 343 14.35 34.69 11.37
C GLU A 343 14.19 35.43 12.70
N SER A 344 13.91 34.72 13.79
CA SER A 344 13.77 35.33 15.13
C SER A 344 15.06 35.94 15.69
N GLN A 345 16.22 35.58 15.12
CA GLN A 345 17.54 36.06 15.53
C GLN A 345 17.99 37.29 14.70
N LEU A 346 17.36 37.55 13.55
CA LEU A 346 17.71 38.64 12.62
C LEU A 346 17.55 40.04 13.23
N HIS A 347 16.68 40.20 14.22
CA HIS A 347 16.46 41.49 14.89
C HIS A 347 17.64 41.94 15.77
N GLY A 348 18.59 41.04 16.09
CA GLY A 348 19.75 41.36 16.94
C GLY A 348 19.46 41.49 18.43
N TYR A 349 18.20 41.31 18.85
CA TYR A 349 17.74 41.26 20.22
C TYR A 349 16.56 40.29 20.38
N ASP A 350 16.34 39.80 21.58
CA ASP A 350 15.20 38.95 21.92
C ASP A 350 13.92 39.76 22.01
N VAL A 351 12.94 39.48 21.16
CA VAL A 351 11.65 40.20 21.09
C VAL A 351 10.85 40.10 22.40
N LEU A 352 11.04 39.06 23.21
CA LEU A 352 10.31 38.86 24.47
C LEU A 352 11.00 39.49 25.69
N SER A 353 12.34 39.47 25.75
CA SER A 353 13.09 40.04 26.88
C SER A 353 13.79 41.36 26.59
N ASN A 354 13.70 41.87 25.36
CA ASN A 354 14.36 43.09 24.86
C ASN A 354 15.87 43.16 25.15
N GLN A 355 16.53 42.01 25.28
CA GLN A 355 17.97 41.89 25.52
C GLN A 355 18.69 41.70 24.19
N SER A 356 19.77 42.45 23.96
CA SER A 356 20.57 42.29 22.75
C SER A 356 21.26 40.92 22.72
N TYR A 357 21.44 40.38 21.51
CA TYR A 357 22.26 39.20 21.26
C TYR A 357 23.74 39.56 21.01
N ALA A 358 24.08 40.85 21.03
CA ALA A 358 25.44 41.37 20.91
C ALA A 358 25.74 42.39 22.01
N GLY A 359 27.01 42.50 22.42
CA GLY A 359 27.47 43.39 23.49
C GLY A 359 27.92 42.66 24.76
N ARG A 360 28.17 43.41 25.83
CA ARG A 360 28.72 42.90 27.10
C ARG A 360 27.72 42.06 27.91
N GLU A 361 26.46 42.46 27.90
CA GLU A 361 25.34 41.79 28.58
C GLU A 361 24.49 40.97 27.58
N ALA A 362 25.13 40.40 26.55
CA ALA A 362 24.45 39.72 25.46
C ALA A 362 23.80 38.40 25.90
N LYS A 363 22.56 38.17 25.47
CA LYS A 363 21.87 36.89 25.66
C LYS A 363 22.45 35.82 24.72
N HIS A 364 22.80 34.66 25.26
CA HIS A 364 23.37 33.56 24.48
C HIS A 364 22.36 33.01 23.44
N ILE A 365 22.72 33.04 22.16
CA ILE A 365 21.95 32.41 21.07
C ILE A 365 22.20 30.90 21.08
N ALA A 366 21.15 30.10 21.26
CA ALA A 366 21.23 28.65 21.04
C ALA A 366 21.29 28.35 19.53
N PRO A 367 22.21 27.48 19.05
CA PRO A 367 22.28 27.12 17.63
C PRO A 367 21.01 26.38 17.19
N ALA A 368 20.53 26.69 15.98
CA ALA A 368 19.38 26.01 15.41
C ALA A 368 19.67 24.52 15.17
N ARG A 369 18.73 23.64 15.54
CA ARG A 369 18.87 22.18 15.35
C ARG A 369 18.72 21.76 13.88
N THR A 370 18.15 22.62 13.04
CA THR A 370 18.01 22.42 11.59
C THR A 370 19.27 22.84 10.86
N HIS A 371 19.66 22.13 9.81
CA HIS A 371 20.86 22.44 9.03
C HIS A 371 20.60 23.46 7.92
N ALA A 372 21.52 24.41 7.74
CA ALA A 372 21.53 25.35 6.62
C ALA A 372 21.75 24.60 5.28
N PRO A 373 21.30 25.15 4.14
CA PRO A 373 21.72 24.65 2.83
C PRO A 373 23.24 24.79 2.66
N LEU A 374 23.84 23.92 1.86
CA LEU A 374 25.27 23.99 1.54
C LEU A 374 25.62 25.31 0.86
N SER A 375 26.71 25.95 1.30
CA SER A 375 27.31 27.07 0.57
C SER A 375 27.82 26.60 -0.80
N GLY A 376 27.92 27.51 -1.79
CA GLY A 376 28.43 27.18 -3.12
C GLY A 376 29.84 26.56 -3.09
N TRP A 377 30.70 27.01 -2.18
CA TRP A 377 32.04 26.42 -1.96
C TRP A 377 31.95 25.01 -1.37
N GLN A 378 31.11 24.79 -0.36
CA GLN A 378 30.90 23.47 0.26
C GLN A 378 30.24 22.47 -0.70
N THR A 379 29.42 22.97 -1.63
CA THR A 379 28.82 22.21 -2.75
C THR A 379 29.92 21.65 -3.68
N ILE A 380 30.92 22.48 -4.01
CA ILE A 380 32.07 22.09 -4.84
C ILE A 380 32.97 21.08 -4.10
N GLU A 381 33.26 21.30 -2.82
CA GLU A 381 34.10 20.40 -2.01
C GLU A 381 33.46 19.03 -1.77
N SER A 382 32.15 18.98 -1.53
CA SER A 382 31.42 17.74 -1.24
C SER A 382 30.90 17.01 -2.48
N GLY A 383 30.81 17.67 -3.64
CA GLY A 383 30.19 17.15 -4.85
C GLY A 383 28.67 16.94 -4.74
N LEU A 384 28.04 17.42 -3.65
CA LEU A 384 26.60 17.32 -3.40
C LEU A 384 25.87 18.55 -3.96
N LEU A 385 24.64 18.37 -4.46
CA LEU A 385 23.80 19.49 -4.92
C LEU A 385 23.50 20.49 -3.80
N VAL A 386 23.41 21.78 -4.14
CA VAL A 386 23.13 22.92 -3.22
C VAL A 386 21.87 22.72 -2.36
N SER A 387 20.89 21.97 -2.87
CA SER A 387 19.65 21.64 -2.15
C SER A 387 19.84 20.66 -0.98
N ASN A 388 21.01 20.03 -0.85
CA ASN A 388 21.33 19.18 0.29
C ASN A 388 21.68 20.03 1.51
N LYS A 389 21.19 19.59 2.66
CA LYS A 389 21.48 20.18 3.97
C LYS A 389 22.40 19.21 4.71
N VAL A 390 23.56 19.68 5.15
CA VAL A 390 24.57 18.87 5.85
C VAL A 390 24.82 19.50 7.21
N ALA A 391 24.99 18.68 8.24
CA ALA A 391 25.38 19.16 9.56
C ALA A 391 26.74 19.87 9.46
N GLN A 392 26.78 21.16 9.78
CA GLN A 392 28.04 21.87 9.93
C GLN A 392 28.74 21.34 11.18
N ASN A 393 29.94 20.80 11.02
CA ASN A 393 30.84 20.46 12.13
C ASN A 393 31.41 21.75 12.73
N VAL A 394 30.56 22.51 13.43
CA VAL A 394 31.00 23.67 14.22
C VAL A 394 31.71 23.12 15.47
N PRO A 395 32.99 23.46 15.73
CA PRO A 395 33.62 23.13 16.99
C PRO A 395 32.92 23.93 18.10
N SER A 396 32.16 23.26 18.97
CA SER A 396 31.49 23.90 20.10
C SER A 396 32.50 24.49 21.08
N THR A 397 32.76 25.80 20.96
CA THR A 397 33.46 26.64 21.94
C THR A 397 32.58 26.92 23.16
N ALA A 398 31.98 25.87 23.72
CA ALA A 398 31.05 25.91 24.86
C ALA A 398 31.09 24.61 25.69
N ALA A 399 32.29 24.07 25.95
CA ALA A 399 32.50 22.92 26.84
C ALA A 399 33.87 22.99 27.53
N ALA A 400 34.13 24.09 28.26
CA ALA A 400 35.38 24.34 28.98
C ALA A 400 35.15 24.70 30.46
N VAL A 401 34.24 23.99 31.14
CA VAL A 401 34.19 23.93 32.62
C VAL A 401 33.82 22.50 33.07
N SER A 402 34.72 21.91 33.87
CA SER A 402 34.51 20.77 34.77
C SER A 402 33.99 19.42 34.22
N SER A 403 34.94 18.53 33.93
CA SER A 403 34.97 17.25 34.67
C SER A 403 36.41 16.75 34.83
N ASN A 404 37.00 16.96 36.01
CA ASN A 404 38.20 16.22 36.41
C ASN A 404 37.80 14.76 36.65
N GLN A 405 38.29 13.85 35.82
CA GLN A 405 38.65 12.52 36.31
C GLN A 405 39.76 11.91 35.43
N THR A 406 40.74 11.37 36.13
CA THR A 406 41.90 10.65 35.59
C THR A 406 41.48 9.38 34.88
N ASP A 407 42.13 9.04 33.76
CA ASP A 407 42.51 7.64 33.54
C ASP A 407 43.70 7.50 32.57
N ALA A 408 44.31 6.31 32.61
CA ALA A 408 45.72 6.10 32.27
C ALA A 408 46.03 5.96 30.76
N ALA A 409 47.32 6.18 30.45
CA ALA A 409 47.91 5.94 29.13
C ALA A 409 48.01 4.45 28.78
N THR A 410 47.95 4.12 27.47
CA THR A 410 48.62 3.01 26.75
C THR A 410 48.30 3.16 25.24
N PRO A 411 49.21 2.82 24.28
CA PRO A 411 49.50 3.75 23.19
C PRO A 411 49.01 3.36 21.78
N GLN A 412 49.27 4.28 20.84
CA GLN A 412 49.09 4.15 19.40
C GLN A 412 49.77 2.91 18.78
N ALA A 413 49.15 2.33 17.76
CA ALA A 413 49.84 1.53 16.75
C ALA A 413 49.21 1.70 15.36
N GLY A 414 50.01 2.16 14.39
CA GLY A 414 49.89 1.80 12.96
C GLY A 414 48.71 2.36 12.15
N ARG A 415 48.84 3.60 11.65
CA ARG A 415 48.22 3.94 10.35
C ARG A 415 48.82 3.08 9.24
N LYS A 416 47.98 2.56 8.35
CA LYS A 416 48.31 2.38 6.92
C LYS A 416 47.10 2.78 6.10
N ASP A 417 47.20 3.96 5.49
CA ASP A 417 46.29 4.39 4.44
C ASP A 417 46.53 3.53 3.19
N LEU A 418 45.46 3.16 2.49
CA LEU A 418 45.54 2.64 1.13
C LEU A 418 44.21 2.93 0.42
N ASP A 419 44.26 3.92 -0.47
CA ASP A 419 43.19 4.23 -1.40
C ASP A 419 42.82 3.01 -2.25
N THR A 420 41.53 2.80 -2.50
CA THR A 420 41.10 2.41 -3.85
C THR A 420 39.67 2.85 -4.15
N ARG A 421 39.53 3.74 -5.14
CA ARG A 421 38.29 3.89 -5.90
C ARG A 421 38.05 2.59 -6.68
N GLY A 422 36.89 1.96 -6.51
CA GLY A 422 36.49 0.76 -7.26
C GLY A 422 35.21 1.02 -8.05
N SER A 423 35.32 1.16 -9.37
CA SER A 423 34.19 1.28 -10.29
C SER A 423 33.45 -0.05 -10.48
N ASN A 424 32.12 0.01 -10.62
CA ASN A 424 31.33 -1.15 -11.02
C ASN A 424 31.65 -1.55 -12.46
N ILE A 425 32.38 -2.64 -12.66
CA ILE A 425 32.48 -3.35 -13.95
C ILE A 425 32.20 -4.83 -13.68
N LEU A 426 31.24 -5.39 -14.43
CA LEU A 426 31.03 -6.84 -14.47
C LEU A 426 32.20 -7.49 -15.23
N THR A 427 32.88 -8.43 -14.59
CA THR A 427 33.71 -9.41 -15.29
C THR A 427 33.08 -10.78 -15.09
N VAL A 428 32.55 -11.34 -16.17
CA VAL A 428 32.21 -12.77 -16.24
C VAL A 428 33.52 -13.51 -16.44
N ASP A 429 33.77 -14.55 -15.65
CA ASP A 429 34.86 -15.49 -15.97
C ASP A 429 34.39 -16.94 -15.79
N GLN A 430 34.69 -17.76 -16.79
CA GLN A 430 34.44 -19.20 -16.80
C GLN A 430 35.80 -19.90 -16.86
N SER A 431 36.15 -20.71 -15.86
CA SER A 431 36.84 -21.99 -16.11
C SER A 431 37.08 -22.85 -14.84
N SER A 432 36.83 -24.14 -15.05
CA SER A 432 37.45 -25.32 -14.42
C SER A 432 38.22 -25.21 -13.08
N GLY A 433 37.69 -25.92 -12.07
CA GLY A 433 38.32 -27.18 -11.63
C GLY A 433 39.47 -27.11 -10.62
N ALA A 434 39.13 -27.10 -9.32
CA ALA A 434 39.96 -27.68 -8.26
C ALA A 434 39.08 -28.18 -7.09
N ALA A 435 39.47 -29.26 -6.42
CA ALA A 435 38.68 -29.89 -5.36
C ALA A 435 38.76 -29.11 -4.03
N PRO A 436 37.69 -29.03 -3.23
CA PRO A 436 37.73 -28.39 -1.92
C PRO A 436 38.36 -29.32 -0.87
N GLN A 437 39.46 -28.89 -0.27
CA GLN A 437 39.97 -29.48 0.96
C GLN A 437 39.03 -29.11 2.13
N SER A 438 38.72 -30.09 2.98
CA SER A 438 37.84 -29.91 4.14
C SER A 438 38.56 -29.19 5.30
N PRO A 439 37.99 -28.15 5.93
CA PRO A 439 38.49 -27.65 7.19
C PRO A 439 38.21 -28.68 8.30
N GLN A 440 39.24 -29.11 9.03
CA GLN A 440 39.08 -30.05 10.13
C GLN A 440 38.38 -29.38 11.32
N ALA A 441 37.25 -29.94 11.74
CA ALA A 441 36.58 -29.57 12.97
C ALA A 441 37.26 -30.26 14.16
N ILE A 442 37.80 -29.48 15.09
CA ILE A 442 38.43 -30.00 16.31
C ILE A 442 37.33 -30.52 17.25
N VAL A 443 37.18 -31.84 17.33
CA VAL A 443 36.32 -32.51 18.30
C VAL A 443 37.06 -32.59 19.64
N ARG A 444 36.57 -31.89 20.67
CA ARG A 444 37.05 -32.05 22.04
C ARG A 444 36.41 -33.29 22.68
N THR A 445 37.15 -34.39 22.74
CA THR A 445 36.80 -35.55 23.56
C THR A 445 37.06 -35.26 25.04
N GLY A 446 36.01 -35.07 25.83
CA GLY A 446 36.12 -34.99 27.28
C GLY A 446 36.30 -36.38 27.90
N GLY A 447 37.55 -36.81 28.08
CA GLY A 447 37.87 -38.05 28.79
C GLY A 447 37.77 -37.87 30.30
N PHE A 448 36.93 -38.68 30.96
CA PHE A 448 37.05 -38.92 32.39
C PHE A 448 38.30 -39.79 32.63
N HIS A 449 39.23 -39.30 33.45
CA HIS A 449 40.23 -40.13 34.11
C HIS A 449 39.75 -40.49 35.51
N ALA A 450 39.91 -41.76 35.87
CA ALA A 450 39.99 -42.24 37.25
C ALA A 450 41.47 -42.27 37.67
#